data_AF-A0A2U2XBX4-F1
#
_entry.id   AF-A0A2U2XBX4-F1
#
_cell.length_a   1.000
_cell.length_b   1.000
_cell.length_c   1.000
_cell.angle_alpha   90.00
_cell.angle_beta   90.00
_cell.angle_gamma   90.00
#
_symmetry.space_group_name_H-M   'P 1'
#
loop_
_entity.id
_entity.type
_entity.pdbx_description
1 polymer ?
#
loop_
_entity_poly.entity_id
_entity_poly.type
_entity_poly.pdbx_seq_one_letter_code
_entity_poly.pdbx_strand_id
1 'polypeptide(L)'
;MLKFKQINMYKFWILSVFFLFACTSHSQNKIASLPPALVESSALIKHKCSFLSLNDSGNKAKILVFNKKGKIKHSCVLRNATNVDWEAMAYDGKEFLYIGDIGNNENKRKDLVVYKVRIDEVLNNKSVEAEKISFHYPEQSNFPPEEAQLYYDAEAMVVKENVLGESELLIFTKNRTVPFDGISKIYSLPLVPGEYEAKLLTNLHLPATNWREESITDAAFYNQDELYILTYAKLYMYKYENEKWVQKKEYLHDSWTQKEGIAVDKKHIYLTDENESGIFTSNYLYKLKK
;
A
#
# COMPACT_ATOMS: atom_id res chain seq x y z
N MET A 1 -79.85 26.75 -7.77
CA MET A 1 -78.86 27.81 -7.45
C MET A 1 -77.93 27.28 -6.35
N LEU A 2 -76.92 26.49 -6.73
CA LEU A 2 -75.98 25.85 -5.80
C LEU A 2 -74.68 26.67 -5.71
N LYS A 3 -74.31 27.05 -4.49
CA LYS A 3 -73.16 27.89 -4.15
C LYS A 3 -71.86 27.09 -4.23
N PHE A 4 -70.86 27.59 -4.96
CA PHE A 4 -69.49 27.09 -4.93
C PHE A 4 -68.80 27.45 -3.60
N LYS A 5 -68.17 26.46 -2.97
CA LYS A 5 -67.40 26.59 -1.73
C LYS A 5 -65.94 26.92 -2.10
N GLN A 6 -65.45 28.05 -1.60
CA GLN A 6 -64.09 28.56 -1.83
C GLN A 6 -63.09 27.71 -1.02
N ILE A 7 -62.10 27.10 -1.68
CA ILE A 7 -61.04 26.33 -1.03
C ILE A 7 -59.87 27.28 -0.76
N ASN A 8 -59.51 27.45 0.51
CA ASN A 8 -58.35 28.22 0.94
C ASN A 8 -57.05 27.47 0.61
N MET A 9 -56.16 28.12 -0.13
CA MET A 9 -54.87 27.60 -0.55
C MET A 9 -53.81 27.95 0.51
N TYR A 10 -53.41 26.97 1.33
CA TYR A 10 -52.33 27.12 2.30
C TYR A 10 -50.98 27.18 1.56
N LYS A 11 -50.26 28.31 1.68
CA LYS A 11 -48.89 28.45 1.17
C LYS A 11 -47.93 27.63 2.04
N PHE A 12 -47.49 26.47 1.55
CA PHE A 12 -46.34 25.76 2.11
C PHE A 12 -45.05 26.49 1.72
N TRP A 13 -44.33 27.03 2.71
CA TRP A 13 -42.94 27.47 2.53
C TRP A 13 -42.03 26.25 2.67
N ILE A 14 -41.48 25.77 1.56
CA ILE A 14 -40.41 24.76 1.57
C ILE A 14 -39.10 25.49 1.88
N LEU A 15 -38.61 25.31 3.10
CA LEU A 15 -37.29 25.78 3.51
C LEU A 15 -36.24 24.77 3.04
N SER A 16 -35.66 24.99 1.86
CA SER A 16 -34.57 24.14 1.35
C SER A 16 -33.29 24.42 2.13
N VAL A 17 -32.97 23.53 3.09
CA VAL A 17 -31.68 23.53 3.78
C VAL A 17 -30.64 22.91 2.85
N PHE A 18 -29.79 23.76 2.25
CA PHE A 18 -28.60 23.29 1.53
C PHE A 18 -27.54 22.88 2.55
N PHE A 19 -27.37 21.57 2.75
CA PHE A 19 -26.17 21.02 3.38
C PHE A 19 -24.99 21.22 2.44
N LEU A 20 -24.15 22.23 2.70
CA LEU A 20 -22.84 22.35 2.08
C LEU A 20 -21.96 21.24 2.65
N PHE A 21 -21.90 20.10 1.97
CA PHE A 21 -20.81 19.15 2.16
C PHE A 21 -19.53 19.83 1.68
N ALA A 22 -18.71 20.28 2.63
CA ALA A 22 -17.34 20.69 2.35
C ALA A 22 -16.56 19.43 1.93
N CYS A 23 -16.58 19.12 0.64
CA CYS A 23 -15.67 18.16 0.06
C CYS A 23 -14.27 18.79 0.16
N THR A 24 -13.51 18.41 1.18
CA THR A 24 -12.11 18.81 1.28
C THR A 24 -11.35 18.02 0.22
N SER A 25 -11.13 18.64 -0.94
CA SER A 25 -10.27 18.07 -1.97
C SER A 25 -8.83 18.01 -1.43
N HIS A 26 -8.34 16.80 -1.18
CA HIS A 26 -6.96 16.58 -0.74
C HIS A 26 -6.05 16.53 -1.97
N SER A 27 -5.80 17.70 -2.57
CA SER A 27 -5.04 17.77 -3.83
C SER A 27 -3.65 17.12 -3.71
N GLN A 28 -3.35 16.24 -4.68
CA GLN A 28 -2.09 15.54 -4.82
C GLN A 28 -1.09 16.43 -5.56
N ASN A 29 -0.21 17.09 -4.80
CA ASN A 29 0.81 17.95 -5.39
C ASN A 29 1.98 17.12 -5.89
N LYS A 30 2.26 17.18 -7.20
CA LYS A 30 3.52 16.68 -7.77
C LYS A 30 4.67 17.52 -7.24
N ILE A 31 5.52 16.96 -6.38
CA ILE A 31 6.63 17.69 -5.74
C ILE A 31 7.99 17.40 -6.38
N ALA A 32 8.13 16.30 -7.11
CA ALA A 32 9.31 15.99 -7.90
C ALA A 32 8.97 14.98 -9.01
N SER A 33 9.71 15.05 -10.13
CA SER A 33 9.86 13.89 -11.01
C SER A 33 10.87 12.93 -10.40
N LEU A 34 10.57 11.65 -10.46
CA LEU A 34 11.49 10.59 -10.10
C LEU A 34 12.45 10.33 -11.27
N PRO A 35 13.71 9.98 -10.97
CA PRO A 35 14.71 9.74 -12.00
C PRO A 35 14.45 8.40 -12.69
N PRO A 36 14.97 8.18 -13.92
CA PRO A 36 14.81 6.90 -14.64
C PRO A 36 15.30 5.66 -13.87
N ALA A 37 16.14 5.86 -12.84
CA ALA A 37 16.59 4.78 -11.97
C ALA A 37 15.46 4.22 -11.06
N LEU A 38 14.35 4.94 -10.91
CA LEU A 38 13.14 4.60 -10.15
C LEU A 38 11.91 4.58 -11.08
N VAL A 39 11.97 3.86 -12.20
CA VAL A 39 10.88 3.85 -13.20
C VAL A 39 9.71 2.95 -12.80
N GLU A 40 9.99 1.92 -12.00
CA GLU A 40 9.05 0.87 -11.54
C GLU A 40 8.96 0.91 -10.01
N SER A 41 8.78 2.10 -9.44
CA SER A 41 8.83 2.32 -8.00
C SER A 41 7.63 1.68 -7.27
N SER A 42 7.79 0.44 -6.78
CA SER A 42 6.75 -0.35 -6.11
C SER A 42 6.65 -0.18 -4.59
N ALA A 43 7.58 0.53 -3.94
CA ALA A 43 7.47 0.78 -2.50
C ALA A 43 8.12 2.10 -2.07
N LEU A 44 7.64 2.69 -0.97
CA LEU A 44 8.14 3.98 -0.48
C LEU A 44 8.29 4.03 1.05
N ILE A 45 9.50 4.30 1.54
CA ILE A 45 9.75 4.62 2.95
C ILE A 45 10.23 6.06 3.08
N LYS A 46 9.60 6.84 3.95
CA LYS A 46 10.11 8.15 4.36
C LYS A 46 10.97 8.00 5.61
N HIS A 47 12.26 8.26 5.48
CA HIS A 47 13.20 8.28 6.60
C HIS A 47 13.82 9.68 6.76
N LYS A 48 13.49 10.36 7.86
CA LYS A 48 13.92 11.74 8.14
C LYS A 48 13.57 12.68 6.96
N CYS A 49 14.59 13.23 6.28
CA CYS A 49 14.48 14.15 5.15
C CYS A 49 14.64 13.46 3.78
N SER A 50 14.78 12.14 3.77
CA SER A 50 14.99 11.32 2.58
C SER A 50 13.84 10.34 2.40
N PHE A 51 13.78 9.79 1.19
CA PHE A 51 12.93 8.68 0.80
C PHE A 51 13.81 7.51 0.39
N LEU A 52 13.37 6.30 0.70
CA LEU A 52 13.92 5.06 0.21
C LEU A 52 12.86 4.42 -0.67
N SER A 53 13.27 3.86 -1.79
CA SER A 53 12.42 3.13 -2.72
C SER A 53 13.25 2.02 -3.40
N LEU A 54 12.56 1.13 -4.09
CA LEU A 54 13.10 0.03 -4.88
C LEU A 54 12.32 -0.03 -6.20
N ASN A 55 12.85 -0.77 -7.18
CA ASN A 55 12.07 -1.10 -8.37
C ASN A 55 11.48 -2.50 -8.22
N ASP A 56 10.38 -2.73 -8.91
CA ASP A 56 9.68 -4.00 -9.02
C ASP A 56 10.50 -5.10 -9.76
N SER A 57 9.84 -6.20 -10.08
CA SER A 57 10.21 -7.43 -10.76
C SER A 57 11.43 -7.38 -11.69
N GLY A 58 12.35 -8.33 -11.50
CA GLY A 58 13.49 -8.56 -12.41
C GLY A 58 14.60 -7.49 -12.38
N ASN A 59 14.45 -6.44 -11.60
CA ASN A 59 15.48 -5.42 -11.43
C ASN A 59 16.68 -5.92 -10.62
N LYS A 60 17.72 -5.09 -10.51
CA LYS A 60 18.79 -5.34 -9.53
C LYS A 60 18.22 -5.21 -8.12
N ALA A 61 18.55 -6.16 -7.23
CA ALA A 61 18.24 -6.13 -5.79
C ALA A 61 18.98 -4.95 -5.10
N LYS A 62 18.42 -3.75 -5.22
CA LYS A 62 19.02 -2.51 -4.72
C LYS A 62 17.95 -1.58 -4.14
N ILE A 63 18.32 -0.87 -3.09
CA ILE A 63 17.53 0.19 -2.49
C ILE A 63 18.11 1.53 -2.95
N LEU A 64 17.26 2.45 -3.36
CA LEU A 64 17.61 3.79 -3.80
C LEU A 64 17.15 4.82 -2.77
N VAL A 65 18.08 5.68 -2.36
CA VAL A 65 17.81 6.79 -1.44
C VAL A 65 17.76 8.08 -2.22
N PHE A 66 16.68 8.85 -2.10
CA PHE A 66 16.50 10.12 -2.80
C PHE A 66 15.90 11.18 -1.90
N ASN A 67 16.00 12.44 -2.31
CA ASN A 67 15.43 13.56 -1.55
C ASN A 67 14.07 14.00 -2.13
N LYS A 68 13.39 14.93 -1.44
CA LYS A 68 12.12 15.53 -1.89
C LYS A 68 12.14 16.22 -3.26
N LYS A 69 13.30 16.37 -3.90
CA LYS A 69 13.46 16.92 -5.26
C LYS A 69 13.69 15.82 -6.31
N GLY A 70 13.52 14.54 -5.95
CA GLY A 70 13.76 13.40 -6.84
C GLY A 70 15.24 13.08 -7.08
N LYS A 71 16.18 13.80 -6.43
CA LYS A 71 17.61 13.56 -6.64
C LYS A 71 18.07 12.34 -5.84
N ILE A 72 18.54 11.30 -6.52
CA ILE A 72 19.25 10.16 -5.91
C ILE A 72 20.46 10.69 -5.13
N LYS A 73 20.59 10.22 -3.88
CA LYS A 73 21.66 10.54 -2.95
C LYS A 73 22.56 9.36 -2.70
N HIS A 74 21.99 8.15 -2.69
CA HIS A 74 22.69 6.94 -2.36
C HIS A 74 21.98 5.74 -2.97
N SER A 75 22.70 4.63 -3.10
CA SER A 75 22.15 3.34 -3.51
C SER A 75 22.88 2.23 -2.76
N CYS A 76 22.15 1.23 -2.29
CA CYS A 76 22.70 0.07 -1.60
C CYS A 76 22.20 -1.23 -2.23
N VAL A 77 23.12 -2.11 -2.61
CA VAL A 77 22.81 -3.44 -3.17
C VAL A 77 22.68 -4.47 -2.05
N LEU A 78 21.65 -5.32 -2.10
CA LEU A 78 21.53 -6.50 -1.23
C LEU A 78 22.20 -7.69 -1.94
N ARG A 79 23.41 -8.05 -1.51
CA ARG A 79 24.30 -8.96 -2.27
C ARG A 79 23.86 -10.41 -2.30
N ASN A 80 23.08 -10.84 -1.31
CA ASN A 80 22.57 -12.20 -1.15
C ASN A 80 21.05 -12.29 -1.41
N ALA A 81 20.51 -11.30 -2.12
CA ALA A 81 19.12 -11.21 -2.49
C ALA A 81 18.96 -11.18 -4.03
N THR A 82 17.87 -11.75 -4.49
CA THR A 82 17.39 -11.63 -5.87
C THR A 82 16.10 -10.83 -5.82
N ASN A 83 15.84 -10.01 -6.84
CA ASN A 83 14.54 -9.40 -7.05
C ASN A 83 13.77 -10.27 -8.04
N VAL A 84 12.99 -11.20 -7.48
CA VAL A 84 12.05 -11.99 -8.30
C VAL A 84 10.79 -11.18 -8.54
N ASP A 85 10.15 -10.68 -7.49
CA ASP A 85 8.94 -9.82 -7.53
C ASP A 85 8.89 -8.95 -6.25
N TRP A 86 9.67 -7.86 -6.22
CA TRP A 86 9.81 -6.98 -5.06
C TRP A 86 8.72 -5.91 -5.02
N GLU A 87 7.72 -6.11 -4.17
CA GLU A 87 6.53 -5.25 -4.15
C GLU A 87 6.41 -4.37 -2.91
N ALA A 88 7.11 -4.67 -1.81
CA ALA A 88 6.86 -3.98 -0.55
C ALA A 88 8.10 -3.62 0.26
N MET A 89 8.01 -2.53 1.03
CA MET A 89 8.96 -2.22 2.10
C MET A 89 8.25 -1.82 3.38
N ALA A 90 8.80 -2.26 4.51
CA ALA A 90 8.37 -1.82 5.83
C ALA A 90 9.56 -1.39 6.69
N TYR A 91 9.36 -0.41 7.56
CA TYR A 91 10.35 0.05 8.54
C TYR A 91 9.77 -0.08 9.94
N ASP A 92 10.52 -0.69 10.87
CA ASP A 92 10.08 -0.87 12.26
C ASP A 92 10.06 0.42 13.10
N GLY A 93 10.47 1.54 12.51
CA GLY A 93 10.57 2.82 13.19
C GLY A 93 11.88 3.01 13.97
N LYS A 94 12.72 1.97 14.08
CA LYS A 94 13.88 1.90 14.96
C LYS A 94 15.18 1.55 14.23
N GLU A 95 15.31 0.33 13.71
CA GLU A 95 16.61 -0.25 13.31
C GLU A 95 16.54 -1.00 11.98
N PHE A 96 15.44 -1.71 11.71
CA PHE A 96 15.36 -2.64 10.57
C PHE A 96 14.40 -2.17 9.50
N LEU A 97 14.88 -2.29 8.26
CA LEU A 97 14.10 -2.23 7.05
C LEU A 97 13.83 -3.66 6.58
N TYR A 98 12.61 -3.89 6.12
CA TYR A 98 12.10 -5.16 5.60
C TYR A 98 11.72 -4.94 4.15
N ILE A 99 12.16 -5.82 3.26
CA ILE A 99 11.92 -5.76 1.82
C ILE A 99 11.21 -7.05 1.41
N GLY A 100 9.99 -6.94 0.91
CA GLY A 100 9.19 -8.08 0.50
C GLY A 100 9.46 -8.46 -0.95
N ASP A 101 10.07 -9.62 -1.16
CA ASP A 101 10.02 -10.35 -2.42
C ASP A 101 8.81 -11.29 -2.37
N ILE A 102 7.64 -10.67 -2.48
CA ILE A 102 6.35 -11.24 -2.09
C ILE A 102 5.29 -11.15 -3.20
N GLY A 103 5.60 -10.46 -4.30
CA GLY A 103 4.78 -10.46 -5.49
C GLY A 103 4.69 -11.88 -6.05
N ASN A 104 3.50 -12.22 -6.53
CA ASN A 104 3.18 -13.55 -7.04
C ASN A 104 1.96 -13.43 -7.97
N ASN A 105 2.07 -12.55 -8.96
CA ASN A 105 1.03 -12.22 -9.95
C ASN A 105 0.26 -13.46 -10.47
N GLU A 106 0.99 -14.51 -10.84
CA GLU A 106 0.42 -15.76 -11.35
C GLU A 106 0.04 -16.78 -10.26
N ASN A 107 0.25 -16.49 -8.98
CA ASN A 107 0.01 -17.36 -7.83
C ASN A 107 0.75 -18.72 -7.93
N LYS A 108 1.95 -18.73 -8.55
CA LYS A 108 2.75 -19.93 -8.81
C LYS A 108 4.01 -20.05 -7.94
N ARG A 109 4.41 -18.97 -7.26
CA ARG A 109 5.65 -18.93 -6.47
C ARG A 109 5.55 -19.72 -5.17
N LYS A 110 6.67 -20.32 -4.78
CA LYS A 110 6.87 -21.12 -3.55
C LYS A 110 8.05 -20.61 -2.71
N ASP A 111 8.66 -19.52 -3.13
CA ASP A 111 9.95 -19.00 -2.69
C ASP A 111 9.82 -17.57 -2.13
N LEU A 112 8.66 -17.24 -1.55
CA LEU A 112 8.39 -15.93 -0.98
C LEU A 112 9.33 -15.66 0.19
N VAL A 113 9.88 -14.45 0.24
CA VAL A 113 10.86 -14.07 1.25
C VAL A 113 10.78 -12.59 1.58
N VAL A 114 10.93 -12.28 2.86
CA VAL A 114 11.20 -10.92 3.33
C VAL A 114 12.68 -10.81 3.71
N TYR A 115 13.38 -9.89 3.07
CA TYR A 115 14.76 -9.54 3.40
C TYR A 115 14.79 -8.51 4.52
N LYS A 116 15.55 -8.78 5.57
CA LYS A 116 15.73 -7.90 6.72
C LYS A 116 17.14 -7.33 6.74
N VAL A 117 17.25 -6.00 6.82
CA VAL A 117 18.53 -5.27 6.84
C VAL A 117 18.49 -4.13 7.84
N ARG A 118 19.63 -3.79 8.44
CA ARG A 118 19.75 -2.59 9.28
C ARG A 118 19.70 -1.35 8.40
N ILE A 119 18.82 -0.40 8.72
CA ILE A 119 18.65 0.82 7.92
C ILE A 119 19.94 1.66 7.88
N ASP A 120 20.69 1.71 8.99
CA ASP A 120 21.95 2.45 9.04
C ASP A 120 23.00 1.86 8.09
N GLU A 121 23.02 0.54 7.90
CA GLU A 121 23.94 -0.07 6.93
C GLU A 121 23.53 0.25 5.49
N VAL A 122 22.23 0.20 5.18
CA VAL A 122 21.69 0.60 3.87
C VAL A 122 22.05 2.05 3.54
N LEU A 123 22.00 2.94 4.54
CA LEU A 123 22.26 4.37 4.34
C LEU A 123 23.75 4.71 4.21
N ASN A 124 24.65 3.91 4.77
CA ASN A 124 26.09 4.23 4.85
C ASN A 124 26.97 3.36 3.94
N ASN A 125 26.49 2.20 3.50
CA ASN A 125 27.25 1.25 2.68
C ASN A 125 26.70 1.18 1.26
N LYS A 126 27.57 0.90 0.28
CA LYS A 126 27.16 0.65 -1.11
C LYS A 126 26.50 -0.72 -1.29
N SER A 127 26.69 -1.62 -0.34
CA SER A 127 26.17 -2.98 -0.40
C SER A 127 26.16 -3.64 0.96
N VAL A 128 25.12 -4.43 1.24
CA VAL A 128 24.91 -5.15 2.50
C VAL A 128 24.47 -6.59 2.21
N GLU A 129 24.47 -7.43 3.24
CA GLU A 129 23.78 -8.72 3.20
C GLU A 129 22.50 -8.61 4.03
N ALA A 130 21.47 -9.33 3.63
CA ALA A 130 20.19 -9.37 4.31
C ALA A 130 20.00 -10.70 5.02
N GLU A 131 19.38 -10.66 6.19
CA GLU A 131 18.77 -11.83 6.80
C GLU A 131 17.48 -12.17 6.06
N LYS A 132 17.03 -13.43 6.12
CA LYS A 132 15.87 -13.91 5.37
C LYS A 132 14.76 -14.43 6.29
N ILE A 133 13.54 -13.99 6.02
CA ILE A 133 12.31 -14.49 6.62
C ILE A 133 11.54 -15.11 5.45
N SER A 134 11.75 -16.39 5.21
CA SER A 134 11.07 -17.15 4.16
C SER A 134 9.73 -17.63 4.67
N PHE A 135 8.74 -17.68 3.78
CA PHE A 135 7.41 -18.13 4.18
C PHE A 135 6.61 -18.72 3.02
N HIS A 136 5.53 -19.41 3.37
CA HIS A 136 4.51 -19.83 2.42
C HIS A 136 3.12 -19.64 3.04
N TYR A 137 2.11 -19.56 2.18
CA TYR A 137 0.71 -19.55 2.61
C TYR A 137 0.24 -20.98 2.82
N PRO A 138 -0.17 -21.39 4.04
CA PRO A 138 -0.58 -22.76 4.31
C PRO A 138 -1.83 -23.18 3.51
N GLU A 139 -2.66 -22.22 3.08
CA GLU A 139 -3.86 -22.49 2.29
C GLU A 139 -3.59 -22.66 0.78
N GLN A 140 -2.41 -22.27 0.29
CA GLN A 140 -2.04 -22.41 -1.12
C GLN A 140 -1.55 -23.83 -1.43
N SER A 141 -2.48 -24.74 -1.67
CA SER A 141 -2.18 -26.14 -1.99
C SER A 141 -1.82 -26.37 -3.47
N ASN A 142 -2.31 -25.50 -4.36
CA ASN A 142 -2.08 -25.55 -5.81
C ASN A 142 -1.35 -24.28 -6.30
N PHE A 143 -0.54 -24.41 -7.36
CA PHE A 143 0.33 -23.36 -7.88
C PHE A 143 0.25 -23.32 -9.42
N PRO A 144 -0.74 -22.62 -10.00
CA PRO A 144 -1.70 -21.73 -9.35
C PRO A 144 -2.91 -22.47 -8.74
N PRO A 145 -3.64 -21.86 -7.79
CA PRO A 145 -4.96 -22.32 -7.41
C PRO A 145 -5.99 -22.02 -8.50
N GLU A 146 -7.22 -22.49 -8.29
CA GLU A 146 -8.37 -22.12 -9.13
C GLU A 146 -8.58 -20.61 -9.16
N GLU A 147 -9.18 -20.09 -10.23
CA GLU A 147 -9.34 -18.63 -10.45
C GLU A 147 -10.04 -17.93 -9.28
N ALA A 148 -11.03 -18.57 -8.66
CA ALA A 148 -11.75 -18.04 -7.50
C ALA A 148 -10.93 -18.02 -6.21
N GLN A 149 -9.68 -18.50 -6.23
CA GLN A 149 -8.79 -18.64 -5.07
C GLN A 149 -7.41 -17.99 -5.29
N LEU A 150 -7.27 -17.14 -6.31
CA LEU A 150 -6.06 -16.36 -6.59
C LEU A 150 -5.86 -15.20 -5.58
N TYR A 151 -5.57 -15.55 -4.32
CA TYR A 151 -5.32 -14.59 -3.23
C TYR A 151 -3.87 -14.56 -2.75
N TYR A 152 -2.95 -15.25 -3.40
CA TYR A 152 -1.59 -15.49 -2.91
C TYR A 152 -0.53 -14.64 -3.61
N ASP A 153 -0.98 -13.52 -4.19
CA ASP A 153 -0.20 -12.37 -4.66
C ASP A 153 -0.20 -11.31 -3.55
N ALA A 154 0.95 -10.70 -3.22
CA ALA A 154 1.02 -9.70 -2.16
C ALA A 154 1.85 -8.49 -2.58
N GLU A 155 1.35 -7.31 -2.21
CA GLU A 155 1.84 -6.02 -2.73
C GLU A 155 2.14 -5.03 -1.61
N ALA A 156 1.73 -5.34 -0.38
CA ALA A 156 1.87 -4.39 0.72
C ALA A 156 2.31 -5.08 2.00
N MET A 157 3.12 -4.36 2.77
CA MET A 157 3.67 -4.85 4.02
C MET A 157 3.88 -3.72 5.02
N VAL A 158 3.52 -3.94 6.29
CA VAL A 158 3.81 -2.99 7.38
C VAL A 158 4.34 -3.72 8.61
N VAL A 159 5.09 -3.02 9.47
CA VAL A 159 5.43 -3.51 10.82
C VAL A 159 4.39 -2.99 11.81
N LYS A 160 3.72 -3.89 12.52
CA LYS A 160 2.72 -3.58 13.54
C LYS A 160 3.05 -4.25 14.87
N GLU A 161 2.83 -3.54 15.97
CA GLU A 161 2.79 -4.11 17.32
C GLU A 161 1.43 -4.81 17.56
N ASN A 162 1.49 -6.05 17.99
CA ASN A 162 0.32 -6.87 18.31
C ASN A 162 -0.18 -6.57 19.75
N VAL A 163 -1.29 -7.21 20.14
CA VAL A 163 -1.91 -6.97 21.46
C VAL A 163 -1.05 -7.41 22.65
N LEU A 164 0.00 -8.20 22.41
CA LEU A 164 0.96 -8.66 23.41
C LEU A 164 2.17 -7.72 23.52
N GLY A 165 2.23 -6.65 22.71
CA GLY A 165 3.37 -5.73 22.67
C GLY A 165 4.53 -6.22 21.80
N GLU A 166 4.33 -7.27 21.01
CA GLU A 166 5.35 -7.82 20.11
C GLU A 166 5.14 -7.28 18.69
N SER A 167 6.22 -6.94 17.99
CA SER A 167 6.13 -6.46 16.61
C SER A 167 6.15 -7.63 15.62
N GLU A 168 5.28 -7.56 14.62
CA GLU A 168 5.13 -8.53 13.52
C GLU A 168 5.03 -7.79 12.18
N LEU A 169 5.32 -8.49 11.09
CA LEU A 169 4.96 -8.04 9.74
C LEU A 169 3.49 -8.36 9.52
N LEU A 170 2.76 -7.41 8.94
CA LEU A 170 1.49 -7.68 8.29
C LEU A 170 1.70 -7.60 6.78
N ILE A 171 1.27 -8.64 6.07
CA ILE A 171 1.31 -8.74 4.61
C ILE A 171 -0.13 -8.70 4.09
N PHE A 172 -0.37 -7.87 3.09
CA PHE A 172 -1.69 -7.70 2.47
C PHE A 172 -1.65 -8.23 1.04
N THR A 173 -2.58 -9.13 0.74
CA THR A 173 -2.64 -9.74 -0.58
C THR A 173 -3.34 -8.83 -1.59
N LYS A 174 -2.88 -8.83 -2.83
CA LYS A 174 -3.63 -8.29 -3.96
C LYS A 174 -4.58 -9.34 -4.49
N ASN A 175 -5.81 -8.90 -4.66
CA ASN A 175 -6.87 -9.77 -5.07
C ASN A 175 -6.84 -9.97 -6.59
N ARG A 176 -6.59 -11.21 -7.00
CA ARG A 176 -6.57 -11.63 -8.40
C ARG A 176 -7.73 -12.56 -8.74
N THR A 177 -8.73 -12.70 -7.87
CA THR A 177 -9.81 -13.67 -8.07
C THR A 177 -10.68 -13.33 -9.27
N VAL A 178 -11.20 -14.39 -9.90
CA VAL A 178 -12.24 -14.30 -10.92
C VAL A 178 -13.42 -15.15 -10.47
N PRO A 179 -14.61 -14.55 -10.23
CA PRO A 179 -14.89 -13.11 -10.22
C PRO A 179 -14.19 -12.38 -9.05
N PHE A 180 -13.84 -11.11 -9.27
CA PHE A 180 -13.23 -10.25 -8.25
C PHE A 180 -14.20 -10.00 -7.09
N ASP A 181 -13.76 -10.24 -5.86
CA ASP A 181 -14.60 -10.13 -4.65
C ASP A 181 -14.17 -9.06 -3.65
N GLY A 182 -13.11 -8.31 -3.95
CA GLY A 182 -12.63 -7.19 -3.12
C GLY A 182 -11.92 -7.60 -1.82
N ILE A 183 -11.66 -8.89 -1.60
CA ILE A 183 -10.99 -9.38 -0.40
C ILE A 183 -9.46 -9.26 -0.53
N SER A 184 -8.83 -8.59 0.43
CA SER A 184 -7.39 -8.73 0.71
C SER A 184 -7.20 -9.52 1.99
N LYS A 185 -6.45 -10.60 1.93
CA LYS A 185 -6.08 -11.39 3.11
C LYS A 185 -4.93 -10.69 3.83
N ILE A 186 -5.04 -10.59 5.15
CA ILE A 186 -3.99 -10.04 6.01
C ILE A 186 -3.32 -11.19 6.74
N TYR A 187 -2.07 -11.45 6.37
CA TYR A 187 -1.22 -12.45 7.00
C TYR A 187 -0.23 -11.79 7.97
N SER A 188 0.21 -12.53 8.98
CA SER A 188 1.33 -12.10 9.82
C SER A 188 2.53 -13.05 9.80
N LEU A 189 3.72 -12.45 9.97
CA LEU A 189 5.00 -13.12 10.10
C LEU A 189 5.82 -12.53 11.26
N PRO A 190 6.63 -13.33 11.96
CA PRO A 190 7.61 -12.83 12.91
C PRO A 190 8.68 -11.96 12.23
N LEU A 191 9.32 -11.07 13.00
CA LEU A 191 10.45 -10.25 12.53
C LEU A 191 11.81 -10.96 12.63
N VAL A 192 11.81 -12.23 13.05
CA VAL A 192 13.02 -13.04 13.26
C VAL A 192 13.31 -13.85 12.00
N PRO A 193 14.57 -13.92 11.52
CA PRO A 193 14.94 -14.76 10.39
C PRO A 193 14.57 -16.23 10.61
N GLY A 194 14.06 -16.89 9.58
CA GLY A 194 13.56 -18.25 9.66
C GLY A 194 12.65 -18.62 8.49
N GLU A 195 12.04 -19.79 8.59
CA GLU A 195 11.03 -20.30 7.66
C GLU A 195 9.70 -20.44 8.40
N TYR A 196 8.62 -19.89 7.82
CA TYR A 196 7.32 -19.81 8.50
C TYR A 196 6.15 -20.20 7.60
N GLU A 197 5.09 -20.71 8.24
CA GLU A 197 3.74 -20.66 7.68
C GLU A 197 3.15 -19.28 7.99
N ALA A 198 2.69 -18.57 6.97
CA ALA A 198 2.04 -17.28 7.15
C ALA A 198 0.72 -17.45 7.91
N LYS A 199 0.52 -16.69 8.99
CA LYS A 199 -0.70 -16.79 9.81
C LYS A 199 -1.77 -15.84 9.28
N LEU A 200 -2.87 -16.37 8.73
CA LEU A 200 -4.02 -15.54 8.37
C LEU A 200 -4.63 -14.91 9.63
N LEU A 201 -4.61 -13.58 9.72
CA LEU A 201 -5.21 -12.83 10.83
C LEU A 201 -6.68 -12.50 10.55
N THR A 202 -6.95 -11.92 9.37
CA THR A 202 -8.29 -11.46 8.99
C THR A 202 -8.34 -11.13 7.50
N ASN A 203 -9.53 -10.78 7.02
CA ASN A 203 -9.77 -10.28 5.68
C ASN A 203 -10.12 -8.79 5.74
N LEU A 204 -9.42 -7.98 4.95
CA LEU A 204 -9.85 -6.64 4.63
C LEU A 204 -10.81 -6.70 3.44
N HIS A 205 -12.01 -6.16 3.63
CA HIS A 205 -13.03 -6.10 2.59
C HIS A 205 -13.04 -4.71 1.96
N LEU A 206 -12.48 -4.62 0.76
CA LEU A 206 -12.64 -3.49 -0.14
C LEU A 206 -13.92 -3.69 -0.98
N PRO A 207 -14.49 -2.63 -1.58
CA PRO A 207 -15.63 -2.80 -2.48
C PRO A 207 -15.30 -3.78 -3.60
N ALA A 208 -16.24 -4.69 -3.91
CA ALA A 208 -16.10 -5.65 -5.00
C ALA A 208 -16.46 -5.02 -6.37
N THR A 209 -15.88 -3.86 -6.71
CA THR A 209 -16.17 -3.16 -7.97
C THR A 209 -15.38 -3.77 -9.12
N ASN A 210 -14.07 -3.53 -9.16
CA ASN A 210 -13.15 -4.15 -10.10
C ASN A 210 -11.70 -4.04 -9.61
N TRP A 211 -10.85 -4.96 -10.07
CA TRP A 211 -9.45 -5.02 -9.67
C TRP A 211 -8.64 -3.77 -10.02
N ARG A 212 -9.03 -3.00 -11.05
CA ARG A 212 -8.32 -1.78 -11.47
C ARG A 212 -8.60 -0.57 -10.58
N GLU A 213 -9.56 -0.69 -9.67
CA GLU A 213 -9.87 0.34 -8.68
C GLU A 213 -9.39 -0.06 -7.30
N GLU A 214 -9.58 -1.33 -6.95
CA GLU A 214 -9.58 -1.80 -5.55
C GLU A 214 -8.42 -2.74 -5.22
N SER A 215 -7.57 -3.09 -6.19
CA SER A 215 -6.35 -3.84 -5.89
C SER A 215 -5.44 -2.99 -5.00
N ILE A 216 -4.99 -3.59 -3.90
CA ILE A 216 -3.96 -3.00 -3.04
C ILE A 216 -2.64 -2.96 -3.81
N THR A 217 -1.94 -1.85 -3.70
CA THR A 217 -0.64 -1.64 -4.34
C THR A 217 0.49 -1.38 -3.35
N ASP A 218 0.21 -0.77 -2.19
CA ASP A 218 1.16 -0.63 -1.08
C ASP A 218 0.39 -0.24 0.21
N ALA A 219 1.06 -0.25 1.35
CA ALA A 219 0.50 0.16 2.64
C ALA A 219 1.51 0.90 3.52
N ALA A 220 1.01 1.84 4.32
CA ALA A 220 1.81 2.54 5.32
C ALA A 220 1.11 2.52 6.68
N PHE A 221 1.87 2.22 7.74
CA PHE A 221 1.36 2.27 9.11
C PHE A 221 2.01 3.39 9.90
N TYR A 222 1.21 4.38 10.29
CA TYR A 222 1.69 5.57 10.99
C TYR A 222 1.39 5.48 12.48
N ASN A 223 2.42 5.65 13.30
CA ASN A 223 2.35 5.71 14.77
C ASN A 223 1.64 4.52 15.44
N GLN A 224 1.66 3.34 14.83
CA GLN A 224 0.99 2.14 15.36
C GLN A 224 -0.53 2.29 15.55
N ASP A 225 -1.16 3.24 14.85
CA ASP A 225 -2.58 3.61 15.01
C ASP A 225 -3.31 3.70 13.66
N GLU A 226 -2.70 4.37 12.68
CA GLU A 226 -3.35 4.68 11.41
C GLU A 226 -2.75 3.85 10.26
N LEU A 227 -3.56 2.93 9.73
CA LEU A 227 -3.22 2.11 8.56
C LEU A 227 -3.73 2.78 7.30
N TYR A 228 -2.83 2.97 6.34
CA TYR A 228 -3.15 3.48 5.03
C TYR A 228 -2.97 2.38 4.00
N ILE A 229 -4.02 2.15 3.21
CA ILE A 229 -4.02 1.19 2.10
C ILE A 229 -4.10 1.98 0.81
N LEU A 230 -3.09 1.84 -0.04
CA LEU A 230 -3.07 2.40 -1.38
C LEU A 230 -3.69 1.40 -2.35
N THR A 231 -4.46 1.93 -3.30
CA THR A 231 -5.01 1.20 -4.44
C THR A 231 -4.78 2.04 -5.70
N TYR A 232 -5.09 1.47 -6.87
CA TYR A 232 -4.98 2.20 -8.14
C TYR A 232 -5.84 3.47 -8.24
N ALA A 233 -7.01 3.52 -7.58
CA ALA A 233 -7.93 4.65 -7.71
C ALA A 233 -7.97 5.56 -6.49
N LYS A 234 -7.56 5.07 -5.32
CA LYS A 234 -7.80 5.72 -4.04
C LYS A 234 -6.89 5.22 -2.93
N LEU A 235 -6.95 5.94 -1.83
CA LEU A 235 -6.28 5.59 -0.60
C LEU A 235 -7.27 5.58 0.55
N TYR A 236 -7.23 4.51 1.32
CA TYR A 236 -8.06 4.32 2.50
C TYR A 236 -7.24 4.55 3.76
N MET A 237 -7.83 5.19 4.77
CA MET A 237 -7.27 5.21 6.12
C MET A 237 -8.17 4.44 7.08
N TYR A 238 -7.60 3.45 7.75
CA TYR A 238 -8.22 2.61 8.75
C TYR A 238 -7.62 2.85 10.12
N LYS A 239 -8.43 2.64 11.16
CA LYS A 239 -8.00 2.49 12.55
C LYS A 239 -8.43 1.14 13.07
N TYR A 240 -7.64 0.56 13.97
CA TYR A 240 -7.99 -0.70 14.62
C TYR A 240 -8.86 -0.42 15.86
N GLU A 241 -10.14 -0.80 15.79
CA GLU A 241 -11.14 -0.54 16.83
C GLU A 241 -12.03 -1.76 17.02
N ASN A 242 -12.27 -2.18 18.27
CA ASN A 242 -13.10 -3.35 18.58
C ASN A 242 -12.68 -4.60 17.78
N GLU A 243 -11.38 -4.89 17.79
CA GLU A 243 -10.75 -6.05 17.13
C GLU A 243 -10.89 -6.10 15.59
N LYS A 244 -11.24 -4.97 14.96
CA LYS A 244 -11.35 -4.87 13.49
C LYS A 244 -10.80 -3.57 12.94
N TRP A 245 -10.41 -3.60 11.67
CA TRP A 245 -10.08 -2.40 10.91
C TRP A 245 -11.35 -1.64 10.52
N VAL A 246 -11.45 -0.38 10.92
CA VAL A 246 -12.59 0.50 10.62
C VAL A 246 -12.11 1.64 9.74
N GLN A 247 -12.69 1.77 8.55
CA GLN A 247 -12.39 2.87 7.63
C GLN A 247 -12.81 4.19 8.26
N LYS A 248 -11.91 5.18 8.22
CA LYS A 248 -12.13 6.53 8.76
C LYS A 248 -12.10 7.60 7.69
N LYS A 249 -11.26 7.43 6.67
CA LYS A 249 -11.13 8.37 5.56
C LYS A 249 -10.89 7.64 4.25
N GLU A 250 -11.25 8.32 3.17
CA GLU A 250 -10.97 7.94 1.79
C GLU A 250 -10.42 9.16 1.06
N TYR A 251 -9.41 8.94 0.22
CA TYR A 251 -8.75 9.95 -0.58
C TYR A 251 -8.75 9.49 -2.04
N LEU A 252 -9.57 10.13 -2.88
CA LEU A 252 -9.60 9.85 -4.31
C LEU A 252 -8.33 10.37 -4.99
N HIS A 253 -7.85 9.65 -5.99
CA HIS A 253 -6.71 10.10 -6.78
C HIS A 253 -7.11 11.16 -7.80
N ASP A 254 -6.30 12.22 -7.92
CA ASP A 254 -6.54 13.32 -8.87
C ASP A 254 -6.29 12.90 -10.33
N SER A 255 -5.65 11.75 -10.54
CA SER A 255 -5.32 11.20 -11.86
C SER A 255 -5.20 9.69 -11.80
N TRP A 256 -5.56 9.05 -12.92
CA TRP A 256 -5.41 7.61 -13.10
C TRP A 256 -3.99 7.31 -13.58
N THR A 257 -3.10 7.06 -12.62
CA THR A 257 -1.73 6.55 -12.83
C THR A 257 -1.52 5.39 -11.87
N GLN A 258 -0.58 4.48 -12.18
CA GLN A 258 -0.26 3.35 -11.31
C GLN A 258 0.47 3.85 -10.07
N LYS A 259 -0.28 4.17 -9.01
CA LYS A 259 0.28 4.54 -7.71
C LYS A 259 0.68 3.26 -6.99
N GLU A 260 1.98 3.07 -6.82
CA GLU A 260 2.53 1.82 -6.29
C GLU A 260 3.32 2.03 -5.00
N GLY A 261 3.68 3.26 -4.59
CA GLY A 261 4.36 3.47 -3.31
C GLY A 261 3.67 4.47 -2.41
N ILE A 262 3.60 4.20 -1.09
CA ILE A 262 3.04 5.11 -0.08
C ILE A 262 3.95 5.28 1.13
N ALA A 263 4.14 6.52 1.58
CA ALA A 263 4.72 6.83 2.88
C ALA A 263 3.91 7.91 3.61
N VAL A 264 3.86 7.84 4.94
CA VAL A 264 3.07 8.77 5.77
C VAL A 264 3.93 9.38 6.87
N ASP A 265 3.78 10.70 7.07
CA ASP A 265 4.27 11.40 8.24
C ASP A 265 3.13 12.11 9.00
N LYS A 266 3.49 12.85 10.06
CA LYS A 266 2.55 13.56 10.92
C LYS A 266 1.55 14.47 10.18
N LYS A 267 1.94 15.01 9.02
CA LYS A 267 1.16 16.03 8.30
C LYS A 267 0.78 15.63 6.88
N HIS A 268 1.52 14.70 6.28
CA HIS A 268 1.40 14.43 4.86
C HIS A 268 1.46 12.93 4.54
N ILE A 269 0.81 12.60 3.45
CA ILE A 269 0.96 11.35 2.72
C ILE A 269 1.82 11.67 1.49
N TYR A 270 2.68 10.74 1.12
CA TYR A 270 3.54 10.78 -0.05
C TYR A 270 3.25 9.55 -0.89
N LEU A 271 3.16 9.74 -2.20
CA LEU A 271 2.90 8.65 -3.15
C LEU A 271 3.94 8.66 -4.26
N THR A 272 4.24 7.50 -4.83
CA THR A 272 4.96 7.37 -6.11
C THR A 272 4.06 6.70 -7.14
N ASP A 273 4.20 7.08 -8.40
CA ASP A 273 3.72 6.26 -9.52
C ASP A 273 4.87 5.65 -10.31
N GLU A 274 4.57 4.51 -10.92
CA GLU A 274 5.43 3.86 -11.90
C GLU A 274 5.06 4.22 -13.34
N ASN A 275 6.01 3.96 -14.24
CA ASN A 275 5.91 4.20 -15.67
C ASN A 275 6.26 2.93 -16.46
N GLU A 276 5.68 1.79 -16.09
CA GLU A 276 5.94 0.52 -16.77
C GLU A 276 5.10 0.37 -18.04
N SER A 277 3.83 0.78 -18.00
CA SER A 277 2.94 0.72 -19.16
C SER A 277 2.89 2.07 -19.90
N GLY A 278 3.55 2.15 -21.07
CA GLY A 278 3.69 3.35 -21.91
C GLY A 278 2.39 4.05 -22.40
N ILE A 279 1.23 3.72 -21.82
CA ILE A 279 -0.06 4.37 -22.00
C ILE A 279 -0.18 5.61 -21.08
N PHE A 280 0.43 5.60 -19.88
CA PHE A 280 0.46 6.74 -18.96
C PHE A 280 1.89 7.01 -18.48
N THR A 281 2.54 8.02 -19.05
CA THR A 281 3.91 8.39 -18.65
C THR A 281 3.92 9.24 -17.38
N SER A 282 3.98 8.58 -16.23
CA SER A 282 4.10 9.26 -14.95
C SER A 282 5.16 8.61 -14.08
N ASN A 283 6.12 9.41 -13.61
CA ASN A 283 7.12 8.95 -12.68
C ASN A 283 7.41 10.10 -11.70
N TYR A 284 6.54 10.27 -10.71
CA TYR A 284 6.50 11.44 -9.83
C TYR A 284 6.39 11.03 -8.36
N LEU A 285 6.97 11.87 -7.50
CA LEU A 285 6.67 11.90 -6.08
C LEU A 285 5.54 12.91 -5.84
N TYR A 286 4.45 12.44 -5.26
CA TYR A 286 3.30 13.24 -4.86
C TYR A 286 3.34 13.54 -3.37
N LYS A 287 2.61 14.59 -2.99
CA LYS A 287 2.40 14.98 -1.61
C LYS A 287 1.00 15.53 -1.42
N LEU A 288 0.26 14.95 -0.48
CA LEU A 288 -1.06 15.41 -0.07
C LEU A 288 -1.12 15.57 1.46
N LYS A 289 -2.05 16.40 1.93
CA LYS A 289 -2.27 16.61 3.36
C LYS A 289 -3.07 15.42 3.93
N LYS A 290 -2.70 15.00 5.13
CA LYS A 290 -3.40 13.96 5.89
C LYS A 290 -4.69 14.49 6.54
#